data_AF-A0A4W6D5C3-F1
#
_entry.id   AF-A0A4W6D5C3-F1
#
_cell.length_a   1.000
_cell.length_b   1.000
_cell.length_c   1.000
_cell.angle_alpha   90.00
_cell.angle_beta   90.00
_cell.angle_gamma   90.00
#
_symmetry.space_group_name_H-M   'P 1'
#
loop_
_entity.id
_entity.type
_entity.pdbx_description
1 polymer ?
#
loop_
_entity_poly.entity_id
_entity_poly.type
_entity_poly.pdbx_seq_one_letter_code
_entity_poly.pdbx_strand_id
1 'polypeptide(L)'
;MAFTRETFAFLTCAAMIMFLHCNADQLPPPSNPKHIWLDDFTVNVSWSWMKPRNLSVNCKIKYELCLEHEVDQGDREKCLRRTEWKNFTDSCLLEGKDSAPCNYTIRTVCEPCDSWNDSTAVNVVVSPVSRAKVVNNFTCVLDRKGMNCSWIPVNSSLDMKLFYRYCGSSEERRNGLKECVHPYKNGCYLYANGTELCFLAVTELGQSTFKPSIVIPSPKMSIREDKHNLHFNWTTPEVGVNCEWKYNLCFTQCKEREQCLIVFKPKHRISYNENCRYEFRSRVLVDTNCQTMISDWSKAVTYGTNKLPNRTLTVAAILIPIALFVCVILSCYCFRKHSDIICPIIPDPSAIFKEMMMNGNKELKPMTGSLYTPVPEPIEPCKILVTEDNVSHQNSWTAGLPL
;
A
#
# COMPACT_ATOMS: atom_id res chain seq x y z
N MET A 1 44.89 59.48 28.30
CA MET A 1 45.10 58.48 27.24
C MET A 1 45.54 57.14 27.86
N ALA A 2 44.63 56.40 28.49
CA ALA A 2 44.93 55.10 29.10
C ALA A 2 43.97 53.99 28.63
N PHE A 3 42.98 54.33 27.80
CA PHE A 3 41.90 53.41 27.39
C PHE A 3 42.25 52.55 26.16
N THR A 4 43.37 52.84 25.50
CA THR A 4 43.79 52.18 24.25
C THR A 4 44.77 51.03 24.44
N ARG A 5 45.38 50.87 25.63
CA ARG A 5 46.38 49.80 25.86
C ARG A 5 45.76 48.51 26.40
N GLU A 6 44.73 48.62 27.24
CA GLU A 6 44.05 47.46 27.83
C GLU A 6 43.10 46.78 26.84
N THR A 7 42.43 47.55 25.99
CA THR A 7 41.56 47.03 24.93
C THR A 7 42.35 46.31 23.84
N PHE A 8 43.53 46.81 23.48
CA PHE A 8 44.43 46.14 22.52
C PHE A 8 44.99 44.83 23.07
N ALA A 9 45.35 44.77 24.36
CA ALA A 9 45.84 43.56 25.01
C ALA A 9 44.75 42.47 25.14
N PHE A 10 43.50 42.85 25.39
CA PHE A 10 42.37 41.92 25.41
C PHE A 10 42.03 41.39 24.01
N LEU A 11 42.08 42.23 22.98
CA LEU A 11 41.85 41.82 21.58
C LEU A 11 42.95 40.91 21.05
N THR A 12 44.21 41.13 21.41
CA THR A 12 45.32 40.22 21.03
C THR A 12 45.28 38.91 21.80
N CYS A 13 44.92 38.90 23.08
CA CYS A 13 44.71 37.65 23.84
C CYS A 13 43.50 36.86 23.31
N ALA A 14 42.37 37.50 23.01
CA ALA A 14 41.21 36.83 22.43
C ALA A 14 41.50 36.29 21.01
N ALA A 15 42.29 37.01 20.21
CA ALA A 15 42.76 36.53 18.91
C ALA A 15 43.70 35.33 19.05
N MET A 16 44.62 35.33 20.03
CA MET A 16 45.52 34.20 20.30
C MET A 16 44.77 32.96 20.85
N ILE A 17 43.68 33.15 21.60
CA ILE A 17 42.81 32.06 22.07
C ILE A 17 41.98 31.48 20.91
N MET A 18 41.59 32.27 19.91
CA MET A 18 40.88 31.77 18.72
C MET A 18 41.77 30.95 17.77
N PHE A 19 43.09 31.15 17.78
CA PHE A 19 44.06 30.36 17.00
C PHE A 19 44.49 29.05 17.68
N LEU A 20 44.14 28.83 18.95
CA LEU A 20 44.34 27.57 19.68
C LEU A 20 43.09 26.68 19.60
N HIS A 21 42.48 26.57 18.42
CA HIS A 21 41.68 25.38 18.14
C HIS A 21 42.66 24.21 17.97
N CYS A 22 42.89 23.46 19.05
CA CYS A 22 43.54 22.15 18.94
C CYS A 22 42.70 21.31 17.99
N ASN A 23 43.20 21.11 16.77
CA ASN A 23 42.65 20.08 15.88
C ASN A 23 42.77 18.76 16.64
N ALA A 24 41.66 18.05 16.79
CA ALA A 24 41.67 16.70 17.34
C ALA A 24 42.58 15.81 16.47
N ASP A 25 43.46 15.04 17.10
CA ASP A 25 44.36 14.11 16.41
C ASP A 25 43.53 13.04 15.69
N GLN A 26 43.90 12.65 14.48
CA GLN A 26 43.17 11.62 13.73
C GLN A 26 43.72 10.22 14.02
N LEU A 27 42.85 9.26 14.32
CA LEU A 27 43.25 7.87 14.52
C LEU A 27 43.88 7.28 13.24
N PRO A 28 44.90 6.43 13.37
CA PRO A 28 45.46 5.75 12.21
C PRO A 28 44.43 4.77 11.62
N PRO A 29 44.32 4.70 10.29
CA PRO A 29 43.44 3.72 9.64
C PRO A 29 43.97 2.29 9.83
N PRO A 30 43.09 1.28 9.73
CA PRO A 30 43.50 -0.11 9.59
C PRO A 30 44.51 -0.30 8.45
N SER A 31 45.52 -1.15 8.63
CA SER A 31 46.57 -1.40 7.65
C SER A 31 46.63 -2.87 7.23
N ASN A 32 47.13 -3.11 6.01
CA ASN A 32 47.32 -4.45 5.45
C ASN A 32 46.07 -5.36 5.55
N PRO A 33 44.90 -4.94 5.04
CA PRO A 33 43.73 -5.80 5.02
C PRO A 33 44.01 -7.06 4.18
N LYS A 34 43.64 -8.22 4.72
CA LYS A 34 43.74 -9.53 4.07
C LYS A 34 42.42 -10.25 4.20
N HIS A 35 42.11 -11.11 3.24
CA HIS A 35 40.90 -11.93 3.29
C HIS A 35 41.21 -13.39 3.01
N ILE A 36 40.43 -14.27 3.61
CA ILE A 36 40.41 -15.70 3.34
C ILE A 36 38.96 -16.16 3.19
N TRP A 37 38.71 -17.01 2.20
CA TRP A 37 37.41 -17.69 2.07
C TRP A 37 37.39 -18.86 3.05
N LEU A 38 36.37 -18.90 3.91
CA LEU A 38 36.15 -20.01 4.84
C LEU A 38 35.29 -21.11 4.22
N ASP A 39 34.41 -20.72 3.28
CA ASP A 39 33.60 -21.58 2.43
C ASP A 39 33.14 -20.77 1.20
N ASP A 40 32.27 -21.31 0.33
CA ASP A 40 31.81 -20.65 -0.90
C ASP A 40 31.03 -19.34 -0.69
N PHE A 41 30.53 -19.10 0.52
CA PHE A 41 29.67 -17.97 0.86
C PHE A 41 30.33 -17.00 1.84
N THR A 42 31.26 -17.46 2.68
CA THR A 42 31.75 -16.73 3.84
C THR A 42 33.22 -16.36 3.71
N VAL A 43 33.49 -15.06 3.91
CA VAL A 43 34.84 -14.51 3.94
C VAL A 43 35.18 -14.08 5.37
N ASN A 44 36.44 -14.31 5.76
CA ASN A 44 37.04 -13.69 6.92
C ASN A 44 38.05 -12.65 6.46
N VAL A 45 37.84 -11.41 6.89
CA VAL A 45 38.74 -10.29 6.60
C VAL A 45 39.44 -9.92 7.90
N SER A 46 40.75 -9.72 7.81
CA SER A 46 41.61 -9.35 8.92
C SER A 46 42.49 -8.17 8.55
N TRP A 47 42.89 -7.38 9.54
CA TRP A 47 43.77 -6.22 9.35
C TRP A 47 44.75 -6.08 10.50
N SER A 48 45.75 -5.24 10.28
CA SER A 48 46.67 -4.77 11.29
C SER A 48 46.26 -3.39 11.77
N TRP A 49 46.59 -3.08 13.02
CA TRP A 49 46.42 -1.73 13.57
C TRP A 49 47.43 -1.51 14.68
N MET A 50 48.09 -0.36 14.66
CA MET A 50 49.13 0.03 15.61
C MET A 50 48.63 1.20 16.45
N LYS A 51 48.64 1.02 17.78
CA LYS A 51 48.20 2.04 18.73
C LYS A 51 49.16 3.25 18.71
N PRO A 52 48.67 4.49 18.53
CA PRO A 52 49.49 5.69 18.70
C PRO A 52 50.04 5.80 20.12
N ARG A 53 51.28 6.28 20.27
CA ARG A 53 51.94 6.41 21.59
C ARG A 53 51.25 7.40 22.52
N ASN A 54 50.62 8.43 21.96
CA ASN A 54 49.89 9.49 22.64
C ASN A 54 48.42 9.15 22.91
N LEU A 55 47.93 7.98 22.48
CA LEU A 55 46.55 7.57 22.73
C LEU A 55 46.40 7.03 24.16
N SER A 56 45.50 7.65 24.93
CA SER A 56 45.24 7.28 26.32
C SER A 56 44.90 5.79 26.51
N VAL A 57 45.21 5.26 27.69
CA VAL A 57 44.89 3.87 28.06
C VAL A 57 43.38 3.67 28.16
N ASN A 58 42.62 4.72 28.49
CA ASN A 58 41.17 4.66 28.69
C ASN A 58 40.37 4.66 27.37
N CYS A 59 41.04 4.93 26.25
CA CYS A 59 40.43 4.96 24.92
C CYS A 59 40.08 3.54 24.45
N LYS A 60 38.78 3.24 24.31
CA LYS A 60 38.31 1.97 23.75
C LYS A 60 38.22 2.07 22.24
N ILE A 61 39.06 1.29 21.56
CA ILE A 61 39.14 1.24 20.10
C ILE A 61 38.18 0.18 19.59
N LYS A 62 37.38 0.57 18.60
CA LYS A 62 36.53 -0.33 17.82
C LYS A 62 36.84 -0.09 16.34
N TYR A 63 36.44 -1.05 15.52
CA TYR A 63 36.48 -0.95 14.08
C TYR A 63 35.05 -0.96 13.57
N GLU A 64 34.71 0.02 12.73
CA GLU A 64 33.42 0.14 12.10
C GLU A 64 33.53 -0.31 10.64
N LEU A 65 32.58 -1.16 10.25
CA LEU A 65 32.57 -1.81 8.94
C LEU A 65 31.28 -1.51 8.20
N CYS A 66 31.43 -1.16 6.92
CA CYS A 66 30.31 -0.86 6.05
C CYS A 66 30.41 -1.70 4.77
N LEU A 67 29.29 -2.30 4.35
CA LEU A 67 29.16 -2.97 3.06
C LEU A 67 28.56 -1.98 2.06
N GLU A 68 29.17 -1.89 0.88
CA GLU A 68 28.71 -0.96 -0.16
C GLU A 68 27.30 -1.30 -0.71
N HIS A 69 26.81 -2.53 -0.49
CA HIS A 69 25.49 -2.99 -0.97
C HIS A 69 24.29 -2.62 -0.07
N GLU A 70 24.48 -1.95 1.06
CA GLU A 70 23.36 -1.48 1.91
C GLU A 70 22.88 -0.05 1.56
N VAL A 71 23.25 0.46 0.37
CA VAL A 71 23.03 1.85 -0.06
C VAL A 71 21.80 2.04 -0.98
N ASP A 72 20.91 1.05 -1.10
CA ASP A 72 19.64 1.25 -1.81
C ASP A 72 18.48 1.58 -0.83
N GLN A 73 17.90 2.76 -1.05
CA GLN A 73 16.79 3.43 -0.33
C GLN A 73 17.16 4.33 0.86
N GLY A 74 17.63 5.54 0.55
CA GLY A 74 17.17 6.78 1.20
C GLY A 74 17.67 7.10 2.62
N ASP A 75 18.28 6.16 3.33
CA ASP A 75 18.90 6.39 4.63
C ASP A 75 20.43 6.34 4.53
N ARG A 76 21.09 7.23 5.28
CA ARG A 76 22.55 7.39 5.42
C ARG A 76 23.27 6.03 5.46
N GLU A 77 24.49 5.96 4.91
CA GLU A 77 25.46 4.85 5.10
C GLU A 77 25.22 4.12 6.41
N LYS A 78 24.49 2.99 6.37
CA LYS A 78 24.10 2.30 7.59
C LYS A 78 25.21 1.32 7.97
N CYS A 79 26.35 1.85 8.42
CA CYS A 79 27.43 1.04 8.96
C CYS A 79 26.96 0.35 10.25
N LEU A 80 26.54 -0.92 10.15
CA LEU A 80 25.85 -1.62 11.24
C LEU A 80 26.77 -2.36 12.20
N ARG A 81 28.04 -2.61 11.84
CA ARG A 81 28.91 -3.53 12.59
C ARG A 81 30.10 -2.83 13.20
N ARG A 82 30.15 -2.82 14.53
CA ARG A 82 31.32 -2.44 15.33
C ARG A 82 31.91 -3.67 16.02
N THR A 83 33.22 -3.80 15.95
CA THR A 83 33.95 -4.91 16.58
C THR A 83 35.21 -4.40 17.26
N GLU A 84 35.61 -5.01 18.37
CA GLU A 84 36.91 -4.77 19.01
C GLU A 84 38.01 -5.66 18.40
N TRP A 85 37.60 -6.69 17.65
CA TRP A 85 38.50 -7.63 17.00
C TRP A 85 39.09 -7.05 15.72
N LYS A 86 40.34 -7.41 15.42
CA LYS A 86 41.02 -7.03 14.16
C LYS A 86 40.65 -7.92 12.98
N ASN A 87 39.52 -8.59 13.08
CA ASN A 87 38.94 -9.41 12.04
C ASN A 87 37.41 -9.34 12.09
N PHE A 88 36.79 -9.72 10.98
CA PHE A 88 35.36 -9.99 10.93
C PHE A 88 35.09 -11.15 9.97
N THR A 89 33.95 -11.80 10.17
CA THR A 89 33.49 -12.86 9.28
C THR A 89 32.09 -12.51 8.79
N ASP A 90 31.89 -12.53 7.47
CA ASP A 90 30.61 -12.20 6.86
C ASP A 90 30.30 -12.98 5.60
N SER A 91 29.03 -12.96 5.18
CA SER A 91 28.59 -13.58 3.93
C SER A 91 28.80 -12.62 2.75
N CYS A 92 29.39 -13.12 1.66
CA CYS A 92 29.63 -12.40 0.41
C CYS A 92 28.89 -13.10 -0.75
N LEU A 93 27.67 -12.62 -1.02
CA LEU A 93 26.75 -13.18 -2.03
C LEU A 93 26.80 -12.37 -3.35
N LEU A 94 26.40 -12.99 -4.47
CA LEU A 94 26.45 -12.42 -5.83
C LEU A 94 25.16 -11.73 -6.28
N GLU A 95 24.31 -11.32 -5.35
CA GLU A 95 22.97 -10.84 -5.71
C GLU A 95 23.06 -9.52 -6.50
N GLY A 96 22.33 -9.43 -7.62
CA GLY A 96 22.04 -8.17 -8.32
C GLY A 96 23.09 -7.66 -9.32
N LYS A 97 24.37 -8.05 -9.24
CA LYS A 97 25.39 -7.67 -10.24
C LYS A 97 26.34 -8.83 -10.48
N ASP A 98 26.24 -9.42 -11.68
CA ASP A 98 27.06 -10.54 -12.13
C ASP A 98 28.55 -10.21 -11.89
N SER A 99 29.23 -11.06 -11.09
CA SER A 99 30.67 -10.97 -10.82
C SER A 99 31.18 -9.74 -10.03
N ALA A 100 30.30 -8.96 -9.38
CA ALA A 100 30.77 -7.85 -8.55
C ALA A 100 31.51 -8.35 -7.29
N PRO A 101 32.68 -7.78 -6.95
CA PRO A 101 33.37 -8.09 -5.70
C PRO A 101 32.57 -7.57 -4.50
N CYS A 102 32.74 -8.19 -3.34
CA CYS A 102 32.22 -7.63 -2.10
C CYS A 102 33.18 -6.55 -1.61
N ASN A 103 32.71 -5.31 -1.62
CA ASN A 103 33.46 -4.15 -1.19
C ASN A 103 33.07 -3.79 0.24
N TYR A 104 34.08 -3.78 1.10
CA TYR A 104 33.97 -3.38 2.49
C TYR A 104 34.78 -2.11 2.72
N THR A 105 34.27 -1.23 3.56
CA THR A 105 35.05 -0.13 4.12
C THR A 105 35.27 -0.38 5.61
N ILE A 106 36.49 -0.14 6.09
CA ILE A 106 36.86 -0.34 7.49
C ILE A 106 37.50 0.95 8.01
N ARG A 107 36.99 1.47 9.13
CA ARG A 107 37.58 2.60 9.84
C ARG A 107 37.75 2.32 11.32
N THR A 108 38.74 2.95 11.92
CA THR A 108 39.00 2.93 13.37
C THR A 108 38.14 4.01 14.03
N VAL A 109 37.35 3.63 15.03
CA VAL A 109 36.51 4.52 15.83
C VAL A 109 36.82 4.37 17.32
N CYS A 110 36.55 5.40 18.12
CA CYS A 110 36.93 5.43 19.53
C CYS A 110 35.82 6.00 20.42
N GLU A 111 35.47 5.31 21.51
CA GLU A 111 34.37 5.72 22.41
C GLU A 111 34.68 5.43 23.90
N PRO A 112 34.85 6.43 24.79
CA PRO A 112 35.03 7.87 24.58
C PRO A 112 36.53 8.26 24.56
N CYS A 113 36.91 9.12 23.61
CA CYS A 113 38.29 9.55 23.41
C CYS A 113 38.31 11.04 23.09
N ASP A 114 38.26 11.88 24.12
CA ASP A 114 38.32 13.33 23.97
C ASP A 114 39.64 13.69 23.27
N SER A 115 39.58 14.60 22.29
CA SER A 115 40.68 15.03 21.41
C SER A 115 41.10 14.13 20.24
N TRP A 116 40.40 13.01 19.98
CA TRP A 116 40.67 12.17 18.81
C TRP A 116 39.48 12.05 17.86
N ASN A 117 39.75 12.21 16.56
CA ASN A 117 38.81 11.95 15.48
C ASN A 117 38.96 10.53 14.93
N ASP A 118 37.87 9.99 14.38
CA ASP A 118 37.86 8.70 13.68
C ASP A 118 38.83 8.68 12.49
N SER A 119 39.34 7.50 12.16
CA SER A 119 40.26 7.35 11.02
C SER A 119 39.55 7.54 9.69
N THR A 120 40.34 7.78 8.64
CA THR A 120 39.86 7.56 7.27
C THR A 120 39.49 6.08 7.07
N ALA A 121 38.56 5.83 6.15
CA ALA A 121 38.15 4.48 5.80
C ALA A 121 39.12 3.84 4.80
N VAL A 122 39.33 2.54 4.94
CA VAL A 122 40.13 1.72 4.01
C VAL A 122 39.22 0.74 3.29
N ASN A 123 39.35 0.69 1.97
CA ASN A 123 38.55 -0.21 1.13
C ASN A 123 39.21 -1.59 1.07
N VAL A 124 38.39 -2.63 1.23
CA VAL A 124 38.75 -4.03 1.06
C VAL A 124 37.88 -4.62 -0.02
N VAL A 125 38.50 -5.00 -1.13
CA VAL A 125 37.85 -5.66 -2.25
C VAL A 125 38.06 -7.16 -2.09
N VAL A 126 36.98 -7.90 -1.83
CA VAL A 126 37.02 -9.35 -1.76
C VAL A 126 36.64 -9.92 -3.13
N SER A 127 37.66 -10.37 -3.85
CA SER A 127 37.49 -11.05 -5.13
C SER A 127 37.07 -12.51 -4.93
N PRO A 128 36.19 -13.01 -5.79
CA PRO A 128 35.71 -14.38 -5.67
C PRO A 128 36.59 -15.43 -6.37
N VAL A 129 36.51 -16.68 -5.89
CA VAL A 129 37.44 -17.78 -6.23
C VAL A 129 37.25 -18.34 -7.65
N SER A 130 36.02 -18.41 -8.16
CA SER A 130 35.68 -18.78 -9.55
C SER A 130 34.19 -18.54 -9.73
N ARG A 131 33.76 -17.65 -10.63
CA ARG A 131 32.34 -17.27 -10.70
C ARG A 131 31.84 -17.09 -12.13
N ALA A 132 30.71 -17.73 -12.39
CA ALA A 132 29.89 -17.56 -13.57
C ALA A 132 28.44 -17.50 -13.14
N LYS A 133 27.63 -16.67 -13.79
CA LYS A 133 26.18 -16.74 -13.64
C LYS A 133 25.72 -18.06 -14.28
N VAL A 134 25.18 -18.96 -13.47
CA VAL A 134 24.76 -20.30 -13.95
C VAL A 134 23.24 -20.46 -14.01
N VAL A 135 22.48 -19.61 -13.29
CA VAL A 135 21.02 -19.65 -13.23
C VAL A 135 20.39 -18.28 -13.36
N ASN A 136 19.19 -18.24 -13.93
CA ASN A 136 18.28 -17.11 -13.99
C ASN A 136 16.92 -17.50 -13.36
N ASN A 137 16.16 -16.50 -12.90
CA ASN A 137 14.80 -16.67 -12.37
C ASN A 137 14.69 -17.80 -11.33
N PHE A 138 15.62 -17.81 -10.37
CA PHE A 138 15.61 -18.80 -9.31
C PHE A 138 14.55 -18.44 -8.26
N THR A 139 13.51 -19.26 -8.17
CA THR A 139 12.39 -19.05 -7.27
C THR A 139 12.10 -20.32 -6.49
N CYS A 140 11.81 -20.18 -5.21
CA CYS A 140 11.42 -21.27 -4.34
C CYS A 140 10.01 -21.08 -3.81
N VAL A 141 9.16 -22.10 -4.04
CA VAL A 141 7.79 -22.14 -3.54
C VAL A 141 7.78 -22.91 -2.23
N LEU A 142 7.41 -22.24 -1.14
CA LEU A 142 7.30 -22.85 0.19
C LEU A 142 5.97 -23.61 0.33
N ASP A 143 6.06 -24.83 0.84
CA ASP A 143 4.93 -25.72 1.14
C ASP A 143 5.06 -26.26 2.58
N ARG A 144 4.02 -26.90 3.12
CA ARG A 144 3.99 -27.44 4.48
C ARG A 144 5.10 -28.47 4.74
N LYS A 145 5.49 -29.23 3.71
CA LYS A 145 6.47 -30.32 3.82
C LYS A 145 7.91 -29.90 3.54
N GLY A 146 8.11 -28.70 3.00
CA GLY A 146 9.42 -28.25 2.52
C GLY A 146 9.27 -27.19 1.43
N MET A 147 10.20 -27.18 0.49
CA MET A 147 10.29 -26.11 -0.51
C MET A 147 10.63 -26.69 -1.87
N ASN A 148 9.96 -26.21 -2.91
CA ASN A 148 10.23 -26.58 -4.29
C ASN A 148 10.84 -25.40 -5.03
N CYS A 149 12.11 -25.50 -5.37
CA CYS A 149 12.85 -24.49 -6.10
C CYS A 149 12.90 -24.83 -7.58
N SER A 150 12.82 -23.80 -8.41
CA SER A 150 12.89 -23.88 -9.87
C SER A 150 13.75 -22.75 -10.41
N TRP A 151 14.39 -23.00 -11.54
CA TRP A 151 15.29 -22.03 -12.18
C TRP A 151 15.33 -22.23 -13.69
N ILE A 152 15.92 -21.25 -14.37
CA ILE A 152 16.25 -21.34 -15.79
C ILE A 152 17.78 -21.42 -15.88
N PRO A 153 18.36 -22.53 -16.36
CA PRO A 153 19.80 -22.62 -16.53
C PRO A 153 20.27 -21.63 -17.59
N VAL A 154 21.43 -21.00 -17.38
CA VAL A 154 22.05 -20.11 -18.38
C VAL A 154 22.48 -20.90 -19.60
N ASN A 155 22.99 -22.13 -19.39
CA ASN A 155 23.28 -23.08 -20.46
C ASN A 155 22.55 -24.39 -20.18
N SER A 156 21.58 -24.73 -21.02
CA SER A 156 20.74 -25.93 -20.88
C SER A 156 21.46 -27.25 -21.19
N SER A 157 22.68 -27.19 -21.71
CA SER A 157 23.48 -28.38 -22.04
C SER A 157 24.38 -28.84 -20.89
N LEU A 158 24.46 -28.07 -19.81
CA LEU A 158 25.32 -28.36 -18.67
C LEU A 158 24.51 -28.90 -17.50
N ASP A 159 25.03 -29.96 -16.90
CA ASP A 159 24.51 -30.46 -15.64
C ASP A 159 24.89 -29.50 -14.51
N MET A 160 23.94 -29.28 -13.60
CA MET A 160 24.09 -28.36 -12.49
C MET A 160 23.83 -29.07 -11.16
N LYS A 161 24.73 -28.86 -10.20
CA LYS A 161 24.52 -29.26 -8.81
C LYS A 161 24.05 -28.06 -7.99
N LEU A 162 23.07 -28.30 -7.14
CA LEU A 162 22.52 -27.28 -6.26
C LEU A 162 22.75 -27.66 -4.81
N PHE A 163 23.34 -26.73 -4.08
CA PHE A 163 23.56 -26.82 -2.64
C PHE A 163 22.85 -25.65 -1.95
N TYR A 164 22.46 -25.86 -0.70
CA TYR A 164 21.81 -24.85 0.10
C TYR A 164 22.24 -24.95 1.55
N ARG A 165 22.16 -23.82 2.25
CA ARG A 165 22.31 -23.73 3.70
C ARG A 165 21.48 -22.59 4.24
N TYR A 166 21.29 -22.57 5.54
CA TYR A 166 20.81 -21.37 6.21
C TYR A 166 21.87 -20.28 6.14
N CYS A 167 21.48 -19.07 5.74
CA CYS A 167 22.40 -17.94 5.67
C CYS A 167 23.00 -17.62 7.05
N GLY A 168 24.22 -17.09 7.07
CA GLY A 168 24.94 -16.72 8.28
C GLY A 168 26.43 -17.06 8.19
N SER A 169 27.22 -16.46 9.09
CA SER A 169 28.68 -16.63 9.16
C SER A 169 29.16 -17.51 10.32
N SER A 170 28.25 -17.95 11.20
CA SER A 170 28.58 -18.82 12.33
C SER A 170 29.01 -20.21 11.84
N GLU A 171 29.87 -20.87 12.62
CA GLU A 171 30.40 -22.19 12.26
C GLU A 171 29.31 -23.24 12.01
N GLU A 172 28.25 -23.26 12.82
CA GLU A 172 27.09 -24.14 12.62
C GLU A 172 26.41 -23.89 11.26
N ARG A 173 26.20 -22.62 10.88
CA ARG A 173 25.61 -22.25 9.59
C ARG A 173 26.55 -22.63 8.44
N ARG A 174 27.87 -22.48 8.63
CA ARG A 174 28.87 -22.86 7.63
C ARG A 174 28.90 -24.35 7.35
N ASN A 175 28.91 -25.14 8.41
CA ASN A 175 28.93 -26.61 8.34
C ASN A 175 27.58 -27.20 7.89
N GLY A 176 26.53 -26.38 7.76
CA GLY A 176 25.18 -26.78 7.39
C GLY A 176 24.91 -26.88 5.89
N LEU A 177 25.94 -26.92 5.03
CA LEU A 177 25.76 -27.06 3.58
C LEU A 177 25.18 -28.43 3.22
N LYS A 178 24.06 -28.42 2.50
CA LYS A 178 23.34 -29.62 2.07
C LYS A 178 23.16 -29.60 0.56
N GLU A 179 23.29 -30.77 -0.06
CA GLU A 179 22.93 -30.94 -1.47
C GLU A 179 21.41 -31.05 -1.63
N CYS A 180 20.93 -30.69 -2.82
CA CYS A 180 19.55 -30.90 -3.23
C CYS A 180 19.08 -32.34 -2.95
N VAL A 181 17.90 -32.48 -2.36
CA VAL A 181 17.38 -33.80 -1.97
C VAL A 181 16.76 -34.54 -3.16
N HIS A 182 15.84 -33.89 -3.87
CA HIS A 182 15.19 -34.47 -5.05
C HIS A 182 15.40 -33.55 -6.27
N PRO A 183 16.54 -33.67 -6.97
CA PRO A 183 16.80 -32.88 -8.17
C PRO A 183 15.96 -33.36 -9.35
N TYR A 184 15.53 -32.40 -10.17
CA TYR A 184 14.93 -32.63 -11.49
C TYR A 184 15.44 -31.57 -12.47
N LYS A 185 15.16 -31.75 -13.77
CA LYS A 185 15.82 -31.03 -14.88
C LYS A 185 16.11 -29.54 -14.61
N ASN A 186 15.14 -28.79 -14.10
CA ASN A 186 15.23 -27.35 -13.84
C ASN A 186 14.73 -26.99 -12.43
N GLY A 187 14.90 -27.89 -11.47
CA GLY A 187 14.42 -27.66 -10.12
C GLY A 187 14.87 -28.67 -9.08
N CYS A 188 14.52 -28.38 -7.83
CA CYS A 188 14.94 -29.14 -6.67
C CYS A 188 13.86 -29.07 -5.58
N TYR A 189 13.48 -30.21 -5.02
CA TYR A 189 12.74 -30.23 -3.76
C TYR A 189 13.70 -30.40 -2.57
N LEU A 190 13.50 -29.60 -1.52
CA LEU A 190 14.34 -29.59 -0.33
C LEU A 190 13.52 -29.51 0.96
N TYR A 191 14.00 -30.21 1.99
CA TYR A 191 13.41 -30.18 3.34
C TYR A 191 14.03 -29.04 4.15
N ALA A 192 13.60 -27.82 3.86
CA ALA A 192 13.96 -26.65 4.65
C ALA A 192 12.72 -25.87 5.06
N ASN A 193 12.71 -25.45 6.31
CA ASN A 193 11.69 -24.58 6.87
C ASN A 193 12.35 -23.22 7.14
N GLY A 194 11.82 -22.16 6.55
CA GLY A 194 12.30 -20.79 6.75
C GLY A 194 12.75 -20.09 5.47
N THR A 195 12.96 -18.78 5.59
CA THR A 195 13.17 -17.88 4.44
C THR A 195 14.61 -17.35 4.32
N GLU A 196 15.49 -17.69 5.27
CA GLU A 196 16.89 -17.25 5.29
C GLU A 196 17.81 -18.32 4.70
N LEU A 197 17.59 -18.66 3.44
CA LEU A 197 18.41 -19.66 2.73
C LEU A 197 19.36 -19.00 1.74
N CYS A 198 20.56 -19.56 1.66
CA CYS A 198 21.61 -19.19 0.73
C CYS A 198 21.90 -20.41 -0.14
N PHE A 199 21.97 -20.21 -1.45
CA PHE A 199 22.13 -21.27 -2.45
C PHE A 199 23.46 -21.14 -3.17
N LEU A 200 24.07 -22.28 -3.47
CA LEU A 200 25.25 -22.44 -4.32
C LEU A 200 24.86 -23.32 -5.50
N ALA A 201 24.95 -22.77 -6.70
CA ALA A 201 24.76 -23.49 -7.94
C ALA A 201 26.12 -23.69 -8.62
N VAL A 202 26.46 -24.92 -8.96
CA VAL A 202 27.77 -25.31 -9.52
C VAL A 202 27.59 -25.98 -10.87
N THR A 203 28.39 -25.55 -11.85
CA THR A 203 28.52 -26.14 -13.18
C THR A 203 30.00 -26.24 -13.56
N GLU A 204 30.30 -26.89 -14.68
CA GLU A 204 31.68 -26.95 -15.21
C GLU A 204 32.25 -25.56 -15.58
N LEU A 205 31.39 -24.57 -15.87
CA LEU A 205 31.82 -23.22 -16.22
C LEU A 205 32.07 -22.31 -15.00
N GLY A 206 31.69 -22.77 -13.80
CA GLY A 206 31.82 -22.01 -12.57
C GLY A 206 30.60 -22.12 -11.67
N GLN A 207 30.56 -21.26 -10.65
CA GLN A 207 29.56 -21.30 -9.59
C GLN A 207 28.94 -19.94 -9.27
N SER A 208 27.70 -19.96 -8.78
CA SER A 208 26.99 -18.76 -8.30
C SER A 208 26.39 -18.97 -6.90
N THR A 209 26.51 -17.95 -6.05
CA THR A 209 25.97 -17.93 -4.69
C THR A 209 24.96 -16.80 -4.50
N PHE A 210 23.75 -17.08 -4.06
CA PHE A 210 22.67 -16.08 -4.02
C PHE A 210 21.61 -16.41 -2.96
N LYS A 211 20.77 -15.42 -2.60
CA LYS A 211 19.51 -15.64 -1.91
C LYS A 211 18.40 -15.83 -2.94
N PRO A 212 17.50 -16.80 -2.76
CA PRO A 212 16.40 -17.00 -3.68
C PRO A 212 15.24 -16.05 -3.37
N SER A 213 14.38 -15.82 -4.37
CA SER A 213 13.04 -15.32 -4.09
C SER A 213 12.20 -16.47 -3.52
N ILE A 214 11.77 -16.35 -2.27
CA ILE A 214 10.91 -17.35 -1.61
C ILE A 214 9.48 -16.84 -1.61
N VAL A 215 8.61 -17.60 -2.26
CA VAL A 215 7.20 -17.28 -2.45
C VAL A 215 6.31 -18.36 -1.84
N ILE A 216 5.07 -17.98 -1.56
CA ILE A 216 4.04 -18.92 -1.11
C ILE A 216 3.07 -19.15 -2.26
N PRO A 217 2.49 -20.35 -2.41
CA PRO A 217 1.40 -20.59 -3.34
C PRO A 217 0.28 -19.56 -3.17
N SER A 218 -0.13 -18.94 -4.27
CA SER A 218 -1.30 -18.05 -4.27
C SER A 218 -2.55 -18.85 -3.89
N PRO A 219 -3.27 -18.48 -2.82
CA PRO A 219 -4.41 -19.27 -2.39
C PRO A 219 -5.56 -19.18 -3.38
N LYS A 220 -6.31 -20.28 -3.50
CA LYS A 220 -7.51 -20.31 -4.32
C LYS A 220 -8.58 -19.42 -3.70
N MET A 221 -9.03 -18.44 -4.49
CA MET A 221 -10.15 -17.57 -4.18
C MET A 221 -11.43 -18.12 -4.81
N SER A 222 -12.50 -18.18 -4.03
CA SER A 222 -13.84 -18.53 -4.49
C SER A 222 -14.78 -17.34 -4.29
N ILE A 223 -15.68 -17.15 -5.26
CA ILE A 223 -16.65 -16.05 -5.29
C ILE A 223 -18.04 -16.67 -5.19
N ARG A 224 -18.88 -16.15 -4.28
CA ARG A 224 -20.29 -16.52 -4.15
C ARG A 224 -21.13 -15.25 -4.15
N GLU A 225 -22.22 -15.26 -4.88
CA GLU A 225 -23.20 -14.18 -4.87
C GLU A 225 -24.26 -14.42 -3.80
N ASP A 226 -24.56 -13.39 -3.02
CA ASP A 226 -25.70 -13.35 -2.11
C ASP A 226 -26.39 -11.99 -2.23
N LYS A 227 -27.55 -11.98 -2.89
CA LYS A 227 -28.35 -10.78 -3.21
C LYS A 227 -27.50 -9.74 -3.95
N HIS A 228 -27.17 -8.63 -3.28
CA HIS A 228 -26.41 -7.51 -3.84
C HIS A 228 -24.95 -7.50 -3.38
N ASN A 229 -24.40 -8.65 -2.96
CA ASN A 229 -23.01 -8.75 -2.51
C ASN A 229 -22.28 -9.92 -3.16
N LEU A 230 -21.00 -9.72 -3.46
CA LEU A 230 -20.06 -10.80 -3.76
C LEU A 230 -19.27 -11.14 -2.50
N HIS A 231 -19.34 -12.41 -2.10
CA HIS A 231 -18.62 -12.99 -0.99
C HIS A 231 -17.37 -13.70 -1.51
N PHE A 232 -16.23 -13.28 -1.01
CA PHE A 232 -14.93 -13.88 -1.28
C PHE A 232 -14.56 -14.81 -0.14
N ASN A 233 -14.04 -15.98 -0.48
CA ASN A 233 -13.47 -16.90 0.48
C ASN A 233 -12.15 -17.45 -0.08
N TRP A 234 -11.07 -17.27 0.68
CA TRP A 234 -9.74 -17.77 0.36
C TRP A 234 -9.43 -19.02 1.16
N THR A 235 -8.70 -19.94 0.53
CA THR A 235 -8.10 -21.06 1.26
C THR A 235 -6.88 -20.55 2.02
N THR A 236 -6.85 -20.65 3.34
CA THR A 236 -5.69 -20.23 4.13
C THR A 236 -4.46 -21.04 3.73
N PRO A 237 -3.29 -20.39 3.52
CA PRO A 237 -2.04 -21.12 3.26
C PRO A 237 -1.74 -22.13 4.37
N GLU A 238 -1.21 -23.30 4.00
CA GLU A 238 -0.84 -24.35 4.98
C GLU A 238 0.46 -24.04 5.73
N VAL A 239 1.24 -23.09 5.21
CA VAL A 239 2.45 -22.56 5.84
C VAL A 239 2.07 -21.48 6.84
N GLY A 240 2.95 -21.18 7.81
CA GLY A 240 2.74 -20.08 8.75
C GLY A 240 1.41 -20.14 9.51
N VAL A 241 1.09 -21.31 10.08
CA VAL A 241 -0.18 -21.56 10.81
C VAL A 241 -0.41 -20.56 11.95
N ASN A 242 0.67 -20.06 12.55
CA ASN A 242 0.62 -19.06 13.63
C ASN A 242 0.76 -17.62 13.13
N CYS A 243 0.68 -17.40 11.82
CA CYS A 243 0.80 -16.08 11.20
C CYS A 243 -0.56 -15.50 10.84
N GLU A 244 -0.69 -14.19 11.00
CA GLU A 244 -1.82 -13.45 10.47
C GLU A 244 -1.62 -13.16 8.98
N TRP A 245 -2.55 -13.67 8.18
CA TRP A 245 -2.52 -13.53 6.72
C TRP A 245 -3.32 -12.32 6.27
N LYS A 246 -2.71 -11.48 5.44
CA LYS A 246 -3.39 -10.39 4.72
C LYS A 246 -3.57 -10.78 3.27
N TYR A 247 -4.73 -10.48 2.71
CA TYR A 247 -5.09 -10.76 1.33
C TYR A 247 -5.22 -9.44 0.60
N ASN A 248 -4.39 -9.24 -0.42
CA ASN A 248 -4.51 -8.09 -1.32
C ASN A 248 -5.40 -8.49 -2.49
N LEU A 249 -6.61 -7.94 -2.53
CA LEU A 249 -7.61 -8.17 -3.56
C LEU A 249 -7.66 -6.94 -4.48
N CYS A 250 -7.32 -7.13 -5.75
CA CYS A 250 -7.48 -6.11 -6.78
C CYS A 250 -8.57 -6.51 -7.75
N PHE A 251 -9.37 -5.54 -8.17
CA PHE A 251 -10.44 -5.78 -9.12
C PHE A 251 -10.77 -4.57 -9.98
N THR A 252 -11.30 -4.85 -11.16
CA THR A 252 -11.92 -3.83 -12.02
C THR A 252 -13.42 -4.06 -12.08
N GLN A 253 -14.19 -2.98 -12.15
CA GLN A 253 -15.65 -3.01 -12.31
C GLN A 253 -16.01 -2.25 -13.59
N CYS A 254 -16.81 -2.83 -14.49
CA CYS A 254 -17.29 -2.13 -15.70
C CYS A 254 -16.18 -1.56 -16.60
N LYS A 255 -14.95 -2.12 -16.55
CA LYS A 255 -13.72 -1.59 -17.20
C LYS A 255 -13.24 -0.24 -16.67
N GLU A 256 -13.68 0.15 -15.48
CA GLU A 256 -13.12 1.28 -14.75
C GLU A 256 -11.71 0.98 -14.23
N ARG A 257 -11.09 1.98 -13.59
CA ARG A 257 -9.77 1.83 -12.96
C ARG A 257 -9.77 0.71 -11.93
N GLU A 258 -8.67 -0.02 -11.88
CA GLU A 258 -8.47 -1.07 -10.89
C GLU A 258 -8.46 -0.49 -9.48
N GLN A 259 -9.15 -1.18 -8.58
CA GLN A 259 -9.22 -0.88 -7.16
C GLN A 259 -8.57 -2.04 -6.40
N CYS A 260 -7.74 -1.73 -5.41
CA CYS A 260 -7.09 -2.73 -4.56
C CYS A 260 -7.42 -2.52 -3.10
N LEU A 261 -7.69 -3.61 -2.39
CA LEU A 261 -8.09 -3.64 -0.99
C LEU A 261 -7.21 -4.64 -0.23
N ILE A 262 -6.82 -4.27 1.00
CA ILE A 262 -6.16 -5.19 1.93
C ILE A 262 -7.20 -5.76 2.89
N VAL A 263 -7.32 -7.08 2.90
CA VAL A 263 -8.27 -7.84 3.71
C VAL A 263 -7.51 -8.64 4.76
N PHE A 264 -7.89 -8.51 6.03
CA PHE A 264 -7.20 -9.17 7.17
C PHE A 264 -7.79 -10.53 7.55
N LYS A 265 -8.85 -10.97 6.87
CA LYS A 265 -9.54 -12.23 7.14
C LYS A 265 -9.66 -13.02 5.84
N PRO A 266 -9.74 -14.37 5.90
CA PRO A 266 -9.91 -15.21 4.71
C PRO A 266 -11.30 -15.08 4.07
N LYS A 267 -12.13 -14.13 4.52
CA LYS A 267 -13.46 -13.86 4.01
C LYS A 267 -13.67 -12.35 3.89
N HIS A 268 -14.26 -11.93 2.77
CA HIS A 268 -14.60 -10.54 2.54
C HIS A 268 -15.88 -10.43 1.73
N ARG A 269 -16.52 -9.26 1.75
CA ARG A 269 -17.68 -8.95 0.92
C ARG A 269 -17.52 -7.59 0.28
N ILE A 270 -17.95 -7.48 -0.98
CA ILE A 270 -18.09 -6.19 -1.67
C ILE A 270 -19.50 -6.09 -2.24
N SER A 271 -19.98 -4.86 -2.42
CA SER A 271 -21.24 -4.60 -3.10
C SER A 271 -21.16 -5.03 -4.56
N TYR A 272 -22.20 -5.72 -5.04
CA TYR A 272 -22.29 -6.26 -6.38
C TYR A 272 -23.21 -5.40 -7.26
N ASN A 273 -22.71 -4.96 -8.41
CA ASN A 273 -23.52 -4.38 -9.46
C ASN A 273 -23.75 -5.41 -10.58
N GLU A 274 -24.97 -5.92 -10.68
CA GLU A 274 -25.38 -6.93 -11.67
C GLU A 274 -25.24 -6.50 -13.14
N ASN A 275 -25.08 -5.19 -13.39
CA ASN A 275 -24.89 -4.66 -14.73
C ASN A 275 -23.41 -4.57 -15.13
N CYS A 276 -22.49 -4.84 -14.21
CA CYS A 276 -21.07 -4.77 -14.43
C CYS A 276 -20.43 -6.16 -14.50
N ARG A 277 -19.51 -6.30 -15.45
CA ARG A 277 -18.49 -7.34 -15.41
C ARG A 277 -17.37 -6.92 -14.48
N TYR A 278 -16.92 -7.87 -13.68
CA TYR A 278 -15.78 -7.74 -12.79
C TYR A 278 -14.64 -8.66 -13.23
N GLU A 279 -13.42 -8.24 -12.97
CA GLU A 279 -12.22 -9.06 -13.08
C GLU A 279 -11.42 -8.92 -11.78
N PHE A 280 -11.23 -10.04 -11.09
CA PHE A 280 -10.59 -10.10 -9.77
C PHE A 280 -9.24 -10.81 -9.85
N ARG A 281 -8.25 -10.30 -9.13
CA ARG A 281 -7.00 -11.00 -8.83
C ARG A 281 -6.64 -10.79 -7.38
N SER A 282 -6.03 -11.79 -6.76
CA SER A 282 -5.63 -11.69 -5.36
C SER A 282 -4.25 -12.28 -5.11
N ARG A 283 -3.58 -11.79 -4.07
CA ARG A 283 -2.36 -12.39 -3.53
C ARG A 283 -2.36 -12.32 -2.01
N VAL A 284 -1.48 -13.08 -1.39
CA VAL A 284 -1.31 -13.10 0.06
C VAL A 284 -0.01 -12.46 0.49
N LEU A 285 -0.10 -11.80 1.63
CA LEU A 285 0.96 -11.09 2.32
C LEU A 285 0.97 -11.59 3.77
N VAL A 286 2.16 -11.78 4.31
CA VAL A 286 2.36 -12.07 5.74
C VAL A 286 2.41 -10.76 6.54
N ASP A 287 1.83 -10.73 7.73
CA ASP A 287 1.99 -9.60 8.66
C ASP A 287 3.41 -9.51 9.27
N THR A 288 3.80 -8.33 9.74
CA THR A 288 5.17 -8.00 10.19
C THR A 288 5.72 -8.89 11.31
N ASN A 289 4.86 -9.56 12.07
CA ASN A 289 5.27 -10.44 13.18
C ASN A 289 5.77 -11.81 12.70
N CYS A 290 5.52 -12.14 11.44
CA CYS A 290 6.02 -13.34 10.82
C CYS A 290 7.04 -13.00 9.73
N GLN A 291 7.73 -14.03 9.26
CA GLN A 291 8.71 -13.88 8.20
C GLN A 291 8.04 -13.36 6.93
N THR A 292 8.53 -12.22 6.41
CA THR A 292 7.93 -11.52 5.27
C THR A 292 7.94 -12.42 4.03
N MET A 293 6.76 -12.88 3.64
CA MET A 293 6.56 -13.67 2.42
C MET A 293 5.37 -13.10 1.65
N ILE A 294 5.49 -13.17 0.33
CA ILE A 294 4.49 -12.66 -0.60
C ILE A 294 4.21 -13.76 -1.61
N SER A 295 2.93 -14.00 -1.91
CA SER A 295 2.57 -14.86 -3.03
C SER A 295 2.57 -14.09 -4.34
N ASP A 296 2.75 -14.80 -5.44
CA ASP A 296 2.40 -14.28 -6.75
C ASP A 296 0.90 -13.96 -6.83
N TRP A 297 0.56 -13.11 -7.80
CA TRP A 297 -0.84 -12.84 -8.14
C TRP A 297 -1.53 -14.11 -8.63
N SER A 298 -2.75 -14.34 -8.15
CA SER A 298 -3.62 -15.37 -8.68
C SER A 298 -3.94 -15.08 -10.14
N LYS A 299 -4.34 -16.13 -10.87
CA LYS A 299 -4.99 -15.94 -12.17
C LYS A 299 -6.22 -15.05 -11.99
N ALA A 300 -6.48 -14.20 -12.97
CA ALA A 300 -7.64 -13.35 -12.97
C ALA A 300 -8.92 -14.20 -13.08
N VAL A 301 -9.91 -13.90 -12.24
CA VAL A 301 -11.22 -14.54 -12.22
C VAL A 301 -12.25 -13.50 -12.63
N THR A 302 -13.01 -13.79 -13.68
CA THR A 302 -14.05 -12.89 -14.17
C THR A 302 -15.40 -13.28 -13.61
N TYR A 303 -16.21 -12.30 -13.19
CA TYR A 303 -17.56 -12.51 -12.69
C TYR A 303 -18.55 -11.54 -13.33
N GLY A 304 -19.77 -12.01 -13.62
CA GLY A 304 -20.82 -11.21 -14.22
C GLY A 304 -20.59 -10.85 -15.69
N THR A 305 -21.50 -10.06 -16.24
CA THR A 305 -21.45 -9.57 -17.63
C THR A 305 -21.82 -8.09 -17.66
N ASN A 306 -21.25 -7.34 -18.61
CA ASN A 306 -21.66 -5.96 -18.83
C ASN A 306 -23.04 -5.96 -19.47
N LYS A 307 -24.07 -5.62 -18.70
CA LYS A 307 -25.41 -5.39 -19.23
C LYS A 307 -25.55 -3.91 -19.54
N LEU A 308 -26.07 -3.59 -20.72
CA LEU A 308 -26.45 -2.19 -20.97
C LEU A 308 -27.56 -1.82 -19.98
N PRO A 309 -27.54 -0.59 -19.43
CA PRO A 309 -28.64 -0.10 -18.61
C PRO A 309 -29.95 -0.29 -19.38
N ASN A 310 -30.96 -0.82 -18.69
CA ASN A 310 -32.21 -1.28 -19.29
C ASN A 310 -32.97 -0.08 -19.90
N ARG A 311 -32.65 0.23 -21.17
CA ARG A 311 -33.15 1.42 -21.90
C ARG A 311 -34.67 1.45 -21.99
N THR A 312 -35.33 0.30 -21.82
CA THR A 312 -36.79 0.16 -21.83
C THR A 312 -37.48 1.09 -20.85
N LEU A 313 -36.92 1.28 -19.66
CA LEU A 313 -37.49 2.17 -18.63
C LEU A 313 -37.31 3.65 -18.99
N THR A 314 -36.13 4.01 -19.53
CA THR A 314 -35.86 5.36 -20.04
C THR A 314 -36.73 5.70 -21.24
N VAL A 315 -36.91 4.74 -22.17
CA VAL A 315 -37.75 4.88 -23.36
C VAL A 315 -39.22 5.04 -22.95
N ALA A 316 -39.71 4.23 -22.00
CA ALA A 316 -41.07 4.37 -21.48
C ALA A 316 -41.30 5.74 -20.80
N ALA A 317 -40.34 6.21 -20.01
CA ALA A 317 -40.42 7.52 -19.34
C ALA A 317 -40.47 8.71 -20.32
N ILE A 318 -39.94 8.56 -21.53
CA ILE A 318 -39.98 9.59 -22.58
C ILE A 318 -41.25 9.44 -23.44
N LEU A 319 -41.60 8.22 -23.86
CA LEU A 319 -42.71 7.98 -24.78
C LEU A 319 -44.08 8.19 -24.14
N ILE A 320 -44.25 7.82 -22.86
CA ILE A 320 -45.54 7.94 -22.16
C ILE A 320 -46.00 9.41 -22.06
N PRO A 321 -45.17 10.38 -21.60
CA PRO A 321 -45.56 11.79 -21.58
C PRO A 321 -45.87 12.36 -22.97
N ILE A 322 -45.11 11.99 -24.00
CA ILE A 322 -45.35 12.44 -25.38
C ILE A 322 -46.69 11.93 -25.88
N ALA A 323 -46.99 10.64 -25.68
CA ALA A 323 -48.27 10.05 -26.06
C ALA A 323 -49.44 10.74 -25.35
N LEU A 324 -49.33 10.96 -24.03
CA LEU A 324 -50.34 11.66 -23.25
C LEU A 324 -50.56 13.10 -23.73
N PHE A 325 -49.48 13.82 -24.06
CA PHE A 325 -49.56 15.18 -24.59
C PHE A 325 -50.29 15.23 -25.94
N VAL A 326 -49.97 14.31 -26.85
CA VAL A 326 -50.66 14.18 -28.13
C VAL A 326 -52.14 13.83 -27.91
N CYS A 327 -52.47 12.91 -27.00
CA CYS A 327 -53.85 12.57 -26.67
C CYS A 327 -54.65 13.76 -26.12
N VAL A 328 -54.03 14.59 -25.27
CA VAL A 328 -54.67 15.82 -24.77
C VAL A 328 -54.92 16.80 -25.91
N ILE A 329 -53.93 17.05 -26.78
CA ILE A 329 -54.10 17.94 -27.94
C ILE A 329 -55.21 17.45 -28.86
N LEU A 330 -55.21 16.16 -29.20
CA LEU A 330 -56.25 15.55 -30.04
C LEU A 330 -57.62 15.65 -29.37
N SER A 331 -57.71 15.43 -28.05
CA SER A 331 -58.96 15.59 -27.31
C SER A 331 -59.45 17.04 -27.39
N CYS A 332 -58.58 18.02 -27.11
CA CYS A 332 -58.92 19.44 -27.24
C CYS A 332 -59.35 19.81 -28.66
N TYR A 333 -58.67 19.28 -29.68
CA TYR A 333 -59.06 19.47 -31.08
C TYR A 333 -60.43 18.88 -31.39
N CYS A 334 -60.69 17.64 -30.96
CA CYS A 334 -61.98 16.98 -31.11
C CYS A 334 -63.10 17.74 -30.39
N PHE A 335 -62.87 18.21 -29.16
CA PHE A 335 -63.82 19.05 -28.43
C PHE A 335 -64.10 20.38 -29.12
N ARG A 336 -63.08 21.04 -29.69
CA ARG A 336 -63.29 22.29 -30.46
C ARG A 336 -63.98 22.04 -31.80
N LYS A 337 -63.70 20.93 -32.47
CA LYS A 337 -64.29 20.62 -33.78
C LYS A 337 -65.76 20.18 -33.67
N HIS A 338 -66.11 19.53 -32.58
CA HIS A 338 -67.48 19.06 -32.31
C HIS A 338 -68.16 19.85 -31.18
N SER A 339 -67.70 21.08 -30.90
CA SER A 339 -68.27 21.94 -29.87
C SER A 339 -69.77 22.15 -30.07
N ASP A 340 -70.21 22.18 -31.32
CA ASP A 340 -71.59 22.47 -31.70
C ASP A 340 -72.53 21.29 -31.42
N ILE A 341 -71.97 20.08 -31.25
CA ILE A 341 -72.70 18.84 -30.92
C ILE A 341 -72.60 18.54 -29.41
N ILE A 342 -71.45 18.84 -28.79
CA ILE A 342 -71.17 18.50 -27.39
C ILE A 342 -71.64 19.60 -26.43
N CYS A 343 -71.65 20.87 -26.87
CA CYS A 343 -72.17 22.02 -26.15
C CYS A 343 -73.22 22.73 -27.01
N PRO A 344 -74.51 22.34 -26.96
CA PRO A 344 -75.54 23.06 -27.67
C PRO A 344 -75.59 24.51 -27.17
N ILE A 345 -75.77 25.45 -28.11
CA ILE A 345 -75.93 26.89 -27.83
C ILE A 345 -77.06 27.05 -26.82
N ILE A 346 -76.73 27.47 -25.59
CA ILE A 346 -77.73 27.84 -24.58
C ILE A 346 -78.43 29.10 -25.12
N PRO A 347 -79.75 29.08 -25.37
CA PRO A 347 -80.45 30.29 -25.74
C PRO A 347 -80.41 31.28 -24.58
N ASP A 348 -80.26 32.55 -24.93
CA ASP A 348 -80.07 33.71 -24.05
C ASP A 348 -80.91 33.62 -22.74
N PRO A 349 -80.29 33.60 -21.54
CA PRO A 349 -80.98 33.39 -20.26
C PRO A 349 -82.02 34.48 -19.93
N SER A 350 -82.00 35.59 -20.65
CA SER A 350 -82.98 36.69 -20.52
C SER A 350 -84.41 36.32 -20.96
N ALA A 351 -84.59 35.30 -21.80
CA ALA A 351 -85.90 34.85 -22.25
C ALA A 351 -86.64 33.98 -21.20
N ILE A 352 -85.90 33.15 -20.46
CA ILE A 352 -86.47 32.20 -19.49
C ILE A 352 -86.89 32.90 -18.18
N PHE A 353 -86.14 33.92 -17.75
CA PHE A 353 -86.48 34.69 -16.53
C PHE A 353 -87.70 35.60 -16.70
N LYS A 354 -88.01 36.04 -17.93
CA LYS A 354 -89.13 36.96 -18.20
C LYS A 354 -90.48 36.25 -18.18
N GLU A 355 -90.53 34.95 -18.47
CA GLU A 355 -91.75 34.13 -18.42
C GLU A 355 -92.14 33.71 -16.99
N MET A 356 -91.18 33.51 -16.08
CA MET A 356 -91.46 33.08 -14.70
C MET A 356 -91.92 34.22 -13.77
N MET A 357 -91.61 35.50 -14.06
CA MET A 357 -91.99 36.63 -13.19
C MET A 357 -93.34 37.27 -13.50
N MET A 358 -93.96 37.00 -14.66
CA MET A 358 -95.21 37.66 -15.07
C MET A 358 -96.49 36.82 -14.94
N ASN A 359 -96.42 35.56 -14.52
CA ASN A 359 -97.58 34.65 -14.54
C ASN A 359 -97.98 34.02 -13.17
N GLY A 360 -97.62 34.65 -12.06
CA GLY A 360 -97.94 34.13 -10.71
C GLY A 360 -98.43 35.22 -9.76
N ASN A 361 -99.60 35.81 -10.02
CA ASN A 361 -100.24 36.71 -9.04
C ASN A 361 -101.76 36.47 -8.99
N LYS A 362 -102.19 35.44 -8.26
CA LYS A 362 -103.51 35.37 -7.60
C LYS A 362 -103.39 34.54 -6.31
N GLU A 363 -103.61 35.20 -5.18
CA GLU A 363 -104.30 34.69 -3.98
C GLU A 363 -103.56 33.64 -3.11
N LEU A 364 -102.79 34.07 -2.09
CA LEU A 364 -103.13 33.89 -0.67
C LEU A 364 -102.05 34.51 0.25
N LYS A 365 -102.52 35.27 1.25
CA LYS A 365 -101.77 35.84 2.39
C LYS A 365 -102.11 34.98 3.64
N PRO A 366 -101.45 35.15 4.81
CA PRO A 366 -100.06 34.84 5.15
C PRO A 366 -99.97 33.78 6.29
N MET A 367 -98.91 32.96 6.38
CA MET A 367 -98.47 32.43 7.68
C MET A 367 -96.99 32.05 7.70
N THR A 368 -96.34 32.64 8.69
CA THR A 368 -95.03 32.40 9.30
C THR A 368 -94.56 30.93 9.27
N GLY A 369 -93.32 30.69 8.86
CA GLY A 369 -92.70 29.36 8.90
C GLY A 369 -91.20 29.36 8.58
N SER A 370 -90.39 29.76 9.57
CA SER A 370 -89.02 29.31 9.88
C SER A 370 -88.18 28.71 8.74
N LEU A 371 -87.16 29.45 8.28
CA LEU A 371 -86.01 28.90 7.57
C LEU A 371 -84.76 29.12 8.43
N TYR A 372 -84.09 27.99 8.71
CA TYR A 372 -82.98 27.79 9.62
C TYR A 372 -81.79 28.72 9.34
N THR A 373 -81.39 29.49 10.34
CA THR A 373 -80.14 30.25 10.42
C THR A 373 -79.10 29.44 11.21
N PRO A 374 -77.96 29.03 10.61
CA PRO A 374 -76.88 28.42 11.38
C PRO A 374 -76.18 29.46 12.28
N VAL A 375 -75.97 29.06 13.53
CA VAL A 375 -75.40 29.85 14.63
C VAL A 375 -73.90 30.15 14.35
N PRO A 376 -73.44 31.40 14.53
CA PRO A 376 -72.01 31.73 14.48
C PRO A 376 -71.27 31.17 15.69
N GLU A 377 -70.24 30.34 15.45
CA GLU A 377 -69.30 29.92 16.49
C GLU A 377 -68.35 31.09 16.87
N PRO A 378 -68.07 31.30 18.17
CA PRO A 378 -67.18 32.35 18.64
C PRO A 378 -65.73 32.03 18.26
N ILE A 379 -65.11 32.96 17.52
CA ILE A 379 -63.68 32.94 17.18
C ILE A 379 -62.91 33.39 18.43
N GLU A 380 -62.30 32.45 19.15
CA GLU A 380 -61.32 32.78 20.19
C GLU A 380 -60.00 33.25 19.53
N PRO A 381 -59.44 34.39 19.95
CA PRO A 381 -58.23 34.94 19.35
C PRO A 381 -56.99 34.14 19.78
N CYS A 382 -56.43 33.38 18.84
CA CYS A 382 -55.13 32.75 19.02
C CYS A 382 -54.03 33.83 19.02
N LYS A 383 -53.56 34.22 20.21
CA LYS A 383 -52.35 35.04 20.39
C LYS A 383 -51.13 34.20 20.01
N ILE A 384 -50.46 34.58 18.92
CA ILE A 384 -49.14 34.07 18.58
C ILE A 384 -48.14 34.69 19.58
N LEU A 385 -47.64 33.87 20.50
CA LEU A 385 -46.48 34.20 21.32
C LEU A 385 -45.23 33.89 20.47
N VAL A 386 -44.60 34.94 19.96
CA VAL A 386 -43.26 34.85 19.39
C VAL A 386 -42.30 34.70 20.56
N THR A 387 -41.73 33.50 20.74
CA THR A 387 -40.65 33.28 21.69
C THR A 387 -39.35 33.77 21.05
N GLU A 388 -38.87 34.93 21.49
CA GLU A 388 -37.46 35.29 21.39
C GLU A 388 -36.69 34.43 22.38
N ASP A 389 -35.89 33.48 21.89
CA ASP A 389 -34.72 33.01 22.61
C ASP A 389 -33.48 33.56 21.91
N ASN A 390 -33.06 34.73 22.40
CA ASN A 390 -31.66 35.13 22.38
C ASN A 390 -30.90 34.25 23.39
N VAL A 391 -30.03 33.38 22.90
CA VAL A 391 -28.74 33.17 23.59
C VAL A 391 -27.61 33.39 22.62
N SER A 392 -26.89 34.43 22.95
CA SER A 392 -25.70 34.99 22.37
C SER A 392 -24.45 34.17 22.63
N HIS A 393 -23.59 34.16 21.61
CA HIS A 393 -22.14 34.35 21.63
C HIS A 393 -21.16 33.23 22.02
N GLN A 394 -20.16 33.12 21.11
CA GLN A 394 -18.71 32.84 21.24
C GLN A 394 -18.29 31.57 20.46
N ASN A 395 -17.39 31.58 19.46
CA ASN A 395 -16.28 32.43 19.03
C ASN A 395 -16.02 32.16 17.52
N SER A 396 -15.79 33.14 16.64
CA SER A 396 -14.56 33.92 16.37
C SER A 396 -13.62 33.31 15.28
N TRP A 397 -13.44 34.11 14.21
CA TRP A 397 -12.26 34.29 13.31
C TRP A 397 -11.68 33.09 12.53
N THR A 398 -11.95 32.96 11.22
CA THR A 398 -11.28 33.53 10.02
C THR A 398 -10.08 32.77 9.45
N ALA A 399 -10.17 32.63 8.11
CA ALA A 399 -9.14 32.74 7.08
C ALA A 399 -8.12 31.59 6.90
N GLY A 400 -7.92 31.25 5.63
CA GLY A 400 -6.65 30.67 5.17
C GLY A 400 -6.77 29.54 4.14
N LEU A 401 -7.22 29.85 2.93
CA LEU A 401 -6.74 29.14 1.75
C LEU A 401 -5.35 29.68 1.42
N PRO A 402 -4.37 28.80 1.15
CA PRO A 402 -3.41 29.06 0.11
C PRO A 402 -3.52 28.02 -1.00
N LEU A 403 -3.16 28.50 -2.19
CA LEU A 403 -2.94 27.84 -3.48
C LEU A 403 -2.61 26.34 -3.45
#